data_AF-A0A2K1L7R7-F1
#
_entry.id   AF-A0A2K1L7R7-F1
#
_cell.length_a   1.000
_cell.length_b   1.000
_cell.length_c   1.000
_cell.angle_alpha   90.00
_cell.angle_beta   90.00
_cell.angle_gamma   90.00
#
_symmetry.space_group_name_H-M   'P 1'
#
loop_
_entity.id
_entity.type
_entity.pdbx_description
1 polymer ?
#
loop_
_entity_poly.entity_id
_entity_poly.type
_entity_poly.pdbx_seq_one_letter_code
_entity_poly.pdbx_strand_id
1 'polypeptide(L)'
;TIYKILTKAITKYLQPLLNMLIRPNQTSFLKERNIIDNIFLTFKMMDWTLKSYQSIIILLLDFKKAYNRVEWSFLEDTIISIDFDKN
;
A
#
# COMPACT_ATOMS: atom_id res chain seq x y z
N THR A 1 12.50 -19.02 -15.34
CA THR A 1 11.94 -18.15 -16.39
C THR A 1 10.42 -18.21 -16.45
N ILE A 2 9.81 -19.40 -16.41
CA ILE A 2 8.35 -19.60 -16.43
C ILE A 2 7.64 -18.98 -15.21
N TYR A 3 8.15 -19.19 -13.98
CA TYR A 3 7.60 -18.57 -12.76
C TYR A 3 7.54 -17.03 -12.81
N LYS A 4 8.53 -16.37 -13.43
CA LYS A 4 8.53 -14.91 -13.59
C LYS A 4 7.43 -14.43 -14.54
N ILE A 5 7.07 -15.25 -15.53
CA ILE A 5 5.98 -14.96 -16.47
C ILE A 5 4.63 -15.11 -15.76
N LEU A 6 4.44 -16.22 -15.02
CA LEU A 6 3.25 -16.47 -14.20
C LEU A 6 3.01 -15.35 -13.18
N THR A 7 4.03 -15.01 -12.40
CA THR A 7 3.94 -13.91 -11.42
C THR A 7 3.59 -12.59 -12.08
N LYS A 8 4.19 -12.27 -13.23
CA LYS A 8 3.84 -11.04 -13.98
C LYS A 8 2.41 -11.04 -14.50
N ALA A 9 1.89 -12.19 -14.93
CA ALA A 9 0.50 -12.33 -15.34
C ALA A 9 -0.46 -12.09 -14.15
N ILE A 10 -0.18 -12.70 -13.00
CA ILE A 10 -0.95 -12.52 -11.76
C ILE A 10 -0.89 -11.05 -11.31
N THR A 11 0.29 -10.42 -11.30
CA THR A 11 0.43 -8.99 -10.94
C THR A 11 -0.42 -8.10 -11.85
N LYS A 12 -0.46 -8.36 -13.16
CA LYS A 12 -1.26 -7.58 -14.10
C LYS A 12 -2.77 -7.71 -13.81
N TYR A 13 -3.22 -8.88 -13.40
CA TYR A 13 -4.62 -9.11 -13.00
C TYR A 13 -4.97 -8.43 -11.66
N LEU A 14 -4.09 -8.52 -10.66
CA LEU A 14 -4.33 -7.94 -9.33
C LEU A 14 -4.17 -6.42 -9.27
N GLN A 15 -3.36 -5.82 -10.14
CA GLN A 15 -3.08 -4.39 -10.15
C GLN A 15 -4.33 -3.46 -10.11
N PRO A 16 -5.35 -3.64 -10.96
CA PRO A 16 -6.57 -2.82 -10.87
C PRO A 16 -7.38 -3.07 -9.58
N LEU A 17 -7.39 -4.30 -9.06
CA LEU A 17 -8.06 -4.65 -7.81
C LEU A 17 -7.41 -3.92 -6.62
N LEU A 18 -6.08 -3.95 -6.55
CA LEU A 18 -5.32 -3.28 -5.50
C LEU A 18 -5.52 -1.77 -5.51
N ASN A 19 -5.72 -1.15 -6.68
CA ASN A 19 -6.00 0.28 -6.76
C ASN A 19 -7.35 0.67 -6.12
N MET A 20 -8.34 -0.22 -6.12
CA MET A 20 -9.62 0.01 -5.43
C MET A 20 -9.50 -0.16 -3.91
N LEU A 21 -8.64 -1.07 -3.45
CA LEU A 21 -8.52 -1.44 -2.04
C LEU A 21 -7.58 -0.54 -1.26
N ILE A 22 -6.44 -0.24 -1.88
CA ILE A 22 -5.35 0.47 -1.24
C ILE A 22 -5.63 1.95 -1.37
N ARG A 23 -5.81 2.62 -0.23
CA ARG A 23 -6.09 4.05 -0.18
C ARG A 23 -4.99 4.85 -0.90
N PRO A 24 -5.32 6.01 -1.53
CA PRO A 24 -4.35 6.78 -2.31
C PRO A 24 -3.09 7.20 -1.55
N ASN A 25 -3.16 7.33 -0.23
CA ASN A 25 -2.04 7.70 0.64
C ASN A 25 -1.02 6.57 0.87
N GLN A 26 -1.33 5.34 0.47
CA GLN A 26 -0.38 4.22 0.46
C GLN A 26 0.28 4.16 -0.91
N THR A 27 1.49 4.70 -1.00
CA THR A 27 2.15 4.99 -2.30
C THR A 27 3.19 3.97 -2.73
N SER A 28 3.53 2.99 -1.89
CA SER A 28 4.56 1.98 -2.22
C SER A 28 3.99 0.84 -3.06
N PHE A 29 4.81 0.31 -3.97
CA PHE A 29 4.57 -0.91 -4.77
C PHE A 29 3.35 -0.90 -5.70
N LEU A 30 2.70 0.24 -5.89
CA LEU A 30 1.62 0.43 -6.86
C LEU A 30 2.08 1.29 -8.02
N LYS A 31 1.63 0.92 -9.22
CA LYS A 31 1.89 1.70 -10.43
C LYS A 31 1.20 3.05 -10.30
N GLU A 32 1.86 4.09 -10.81
CA GLU A 32 1.38 5.49 -10.75
C GLU A 32 1.32 6.10 -9.34
N ARG A 33 1.91 5.45 -8.32
CA ARG A 33 2.09 6.05 -6.99
C ARG A 33 3.57 6.20 -6.68
N ASN A 34 3.96 7.34 -6.12
CA ASN A 34 5.36 7.66 -5.83
C ASN A 34 5.58 7.91 -4.33
N ILE A 35 6.64 7.34 -3.78
CA ILE A 35 7.05 7.58 -2.39
C ILE A 35 7.34 9.06 -2.11
N ILE A 36 7.75 9.82 -3.13
CA ILE A 36 8.00 11.26 -3.05
C ILE A 36 6.75 12.02 -2.57
N ASP A 37 5.55 11.57 -2.94
CA ASP A 37 4.29 12.20 -2.51
C ASP A 37 4.14 12.16 -0.98
N ASN A 38 4.55 11.06 -0.35
CA ASN A 38 4.52 10.91 1.12
C ASN A 38 5.57 11.78 1.81
N ILE A 39 6.74 11.95 1.19
CA ILE A 39 7.79 12.85 1.68
C ILE A 39 7.28 14.30 1.67
N PHE A 40 6.66 14.74 0.56
CA PHE A 40 6.06 16.07 0.48
C PHE A 40 4.92 16.26 1.48
N LEU A 41 4.05 15.26 1.66
CA LEU A 41 2.98 15.30 2.65
C LEU A 41 3.55 15.50 4.07
N THR A 42 4.62 14.78 4.40
CA THR A 42 5.30 14.90 5.70
C THR A 42 5.87 16.31 5.91
N PHE A 43 6.56 16.87 4.91
CA PHE A 43 7.06 18.25 5.00
C PHE A 43 5.94 19.28 5.16
N LYS A 44 4.82 19.11 4.46
CA LYS A 44 3.64 19.98 4.60
C LYS A 44 3.03 19.88 6.01
N MET A 45 2.95 18.68 6.58
CA MET A 45 2.48 18.50 7.95
C MET A 45 3.40 19.18 8.97
N MET A 46 4.72 19.11 8.78
CA MET A 46 5.70 19.80 9.63
C MET A 46 5.55 21.33 9.53
N ASP A 47 5.46 21.88 8.33
CA ASP A 47 5.26 23.33 8.11
C ASP A 47 3.92 23.82 8.72
N TRP A 48 2.85 23.04 8.53
CA TRP A 48 1.55 23.36 9.12
C TRP A 48 1.59 23.39 10.65
N THR A 49 2.25 22.41 11.27
CA THR A 49 2.44 22.30 12.73
C THR A 49 3.11 23.56 13.29
N LEU A 50 4.15 24.06 12.62
CA LEU A 50 4.86 25.28 13.03
C LEU A 50 3.97 26.52 12.95
N LYS A 51 3.09 26.59 11.94
CA LYS A 51 2.18 27.73 11.70
C LYS A 51 0.95 27.71 12.60
N SER A 52 0.44 26.52 12.96
CA SER A 52 -0.78 26.35 13.72
C SER A 52 -0.56 26.23 15.23
N TYR A 53 0.70 26.21 15.69
CA TYR A 53 1.09 25.99 17.09
C TYR A 53 0.50 24.70 17.70
N GLN A 54 0.14 23.73 16.87
CA GLN A 54 -0.37 22.44 17.31
C GLN A 54 0.79 21.46 17.47
N SER A 55 0.68 20.57 18.45
CA SER A 55 1.64 19.48 18.63
C SER A 55 1.22 18.29 17.78
N ILE A 56 2.16 17.69 17.03
CA ILE A 56 1.93 16.46 16.28
C ILE A 56 2.78 15.32 16.83
N ILE A 57 2.31 14.09 16.64
CA ILE A 57 3.07 12.87 16.91
C ILE A 57 3.21 12.12 15.59
N ILE A 58 4.45 11.76 15.24
CA ILE A 58 4.75 10.94 14.06
C ILE A 58 5.03 9.52 14.54
N LEU A 59 4.20 8.57 14.10
CA LEU A 59 4.37 7.16 14.38
C LEU A 59 5.04 6.47 13.18
N LEU A 60 6.30 6.07 13.33
CA LEU A 60 7.02 5.27 12.35
C LEU A 60 6.86 3.79 12.69
N LEU A 61 6.07 3.08 11.89
CA LEU A 61 5.85 1.63 12.03
C LEU A 61 6.64 0.88 10.97
N ASP A 62 7.31 -0.20 11.37
CA ASP A 62 8.00 -1.12 10.47
C ASP A 62 7.68 -2.59 10.81
N PHE A 63 7.60 -3.43 9.78
CA PHE A 63 7.27 -4.85 9.92
C PHE A 63 8.53 -5.71 9.75
N LYS A 64 9.00 -6.31 10.86
CA LYS A 64 10.11 -7.26 10.82
C LYS A 64 9.77 -8.49 9.99
N LYS A 65 10.50 -8.71 8.89
CA LYS A 65 10.34 -9.86 7.97
C LYS A 65 8.89 -10.03 7.47
N ALA A 66 8.30 -8.94 6.97
CA ALA A 66 6.90 -8.89 6.52
C ALA A 66 6.48 -10.13 5.69
N TYR A 67 7.24 -10.49 4.66
CA TYR A 67 6.93 -11.63 3.79
C TYR A 67 6.96 -13.01 4.47
N ASN A 68 7.67 -13.15 5.59
CA ASN A 68 7.75 -14.42 6.32
C ASN A 68 6.64 -14.57 7.36
N ARG A 69 5.91 -13.49 7.65
CA ARG A 69 4.88 -13.42 8.69
C ARG A 69 3.48 -13.23 8.11
N VAL A 70 3.35 -13.25 6.79
CA VAL A 70 2.04 -13.23 6.13
C VAL A 70 1.33 -14.52 6.48
N GLU A 71 0.10 -14.38 6.98
CA GLU A 71 -0.82 -15.50 7.14
C GLU A 71 -1.49 -15.73 5.78
N TRP A 72 -1.33 -16.94 5.23
CA TRP A 72 -1.69 -17.23 3.85
C TRP A 72 -3.20 -17.39 3.66
N SER A 73 -3.92 -17.95 4.65
CA SER A 73 -5.38 -18.09 4.55
C SER A 73 -6.07 -16.73 4.51
N PHE A 74 -5.60 -15.77 5.29
CA PHE A 74 -6.07 -14.40 5.30
C PHE A 74 -5.81 -13.69 3.96
N LEU A 75 -4.66 -13.93 3.34
CA LEU A 75 -4.37 -13.36 2.02
C LEU A 75 -5.31 -13.93 0.95
N GLU A 76 -5.57 -15.24 0.97
CA GLU A 76 -6.51 -15.91 0.07
C GLU A 76 -7.94 -15.40 0.27
N ASP A 77 -8.43 -15.38 1.51
CA ASP A 77 -9.75 -14.84 1.87
C ASP A 77 -9.91 -13.39 1.43
N THR A 78 -8.85 -12.59 1.59
CA THR A 78 -8.83 -11.20 1.12
C THR A 78 -9.04 -11.16 -0.39
N ILE A 79 -8.22 -11.87 -1.18
CA ILE A 79 -8.33 -11.90 -2.66
C ILE A 79 -9.71 -12.37 -3.11
N ILE A 80 -10.24 -13.41 -2.48
CA ILE A 80 -11.57 -13.96 -2.77
C ILE A 80 -12.67 -12.92 -2.48
N SER A 81 -12.63 -12.26 -1.32
CA SER A 81 -13.63 -11.25 -0.92
C SER A 81 -13.71 -10.08 -1.92
N ILE A 82 -12.60 -9.73 -2.56
CA ILE A 82 -12.51 -8.64 -3.52
C ILE A 82 -13.13 -9.03 -4.87
N ASP A 83 -12.95 -10.29 -5.29
CA ASP A 83 -13.52 -10.77 -6.56
C ASP A 83 -15.05 -10.88 -6.49
N PHE A 84 -15.61 -11.18 -5.30
CA PHE A 84 -17.05 -11.19 -5.07
C PHE A 84 -17.70 -9.79 -5.07
N ASP A 85 -16.97 -8.75 -4.69
CA ASP A 85 -17.47 -7.36 -4.67
C ASP A 85 -17.60 -6.75 -6.09
N LYS A 86 -17.15 -7.48 -7.13
CA LYS A 86 -17.26 -7.10 -8.54
C LYS A 86 -18.50 -7.67 -9.26
N ASN A 87 -19.33 -8.47 -8.58
CA ASN A 87 -20.58 -9.04 -9.13
C ASN A 87 -21.82 -8.32 -8.60
#